data_AF-A0A7S3PTI7-F1
#
_entry.id   AF-A0A7S3PTI7-F1
#
_cell.length_a   1.000
_cell.length_b   1.000
_cell.length_c   1.000
_cell.angle_alpha   90.00
_cell.angle_beta   90.00
_cell.angle_gamma   90.00
#
_symmetry.space_group_name_H-M   'P 1'
#
loop_
_entity.id
_entity.type
_entity.pdbx_description
1 polymer ?
#
loop_
_entity_poly.entity_id
_entity_poly.type
_entity_poly.pdbx_seq_one_letter_code
_entity_poly.pdbx_strand_id
1 'polypeptide(L)'
;MRHHGTTLIPQCYLVAILATLFCVLVPACAYSPVCYVRESLSRDEASNIINHQLYPDSQLRKRMNVGDDDQGLAGTAGRGAAIDVSDSRLTLTYHEFPLESLDALLDLAAKEYNLLHESSESSESESQDEDDAQKKSEVFVDIGSGCGRLVLYESLINDGSRSSSGSDSTVPLWKEVHGIEIGTQMHEYAVERCQQGLDEKYLISSSASSDTDDDSILAASSSSCSVHFHVGPAGEFTDILSKADVLFCYSTAFPSDEFNPELGAMILTEEWSNMFAEACREDTVVITTDRALNPMHGWELRNSMDVANPSLLGSTGYINVLKKKIK
;
A
#
# COMPACT_ATOMS: atom_id res chain seq x y z
N MET A 1 -26.77 -41.97 53.36
CA MET A 1 -27.20 -40.56 53.45
C MET A 1 -26.30 -39.74 52.55
N ARG A 2 -26.82 -39.32 51.40
CA ARG A 2 -26.13 -38.49 50.40
C ARG A 2 -26.48 -37.03 50.68
N HIS A 3 -25.50 -36.15 50.78
CA HIS A 3 -25.72 -34.71 50.69
C HIS A 3 -25.08 -34.20 49.40
N HIS A 4 -25.93 -33.81 48.45
CA HIS A 4 -25.57 -32.99 47.31
C HIS A 4 -25.47 -31.53 47.77
N GLY A 5 -24.28 -30.95 47.62
CA GLY A 5 -24.08 -29.50 47.72
C GLY A 5 -24.27 -28.89 46.33
N THR A 6 -25.38 -28.21 46.13
CA THR A 6 -25.68 -27.41 44.95
C THR A 6 -25.04 -26.03 45.12
N THR A 7 -23.98 -25.74 44.37
CA THR A 7 -23.36 -24.41 44.37
C THR A 7 -24.17 -23.48 43.48
N LEU A 8 -24.89 -22.54 44.08
CA LEU A 8 -25.57 -21.43 43.41
C LEU A 8 -24.52 -20.44 42.90
N ILE A 9 -24.40 -20.30 41.58
CA ILE A 9 -23.63 -19.22 40.94
C ILE A 9 -24.46 -17.93 41.07
N PRO A 10 -23.90 -16.83 41.60
CA PRO A 10 -24.63 -15.59 41.78
C PRO A 10 -24.98 -14.95 40.43
N GLN A 11 -26.26 -14.64 40.25
CA GLN A 11 -26.90 -14.07 39.05
C GLN A 11 -26.38 -12.67 38.64
N CYS A 12 -25.39 -12.12 39.34
CA CYS A 12 -24.84 -10.78 39.09
C CYS A 12 -23.73 -10.76 38.02
N TYR A 13 -23.21 -11.92 37.58
CA TYR A 13 -22.17 -11.98 36.54
C TYR A 13 -22.69 -12.01 35.10
N LEU A 14 -24.00 -12.26 34.90
CA LEU A 14 -24.56 -12.37 33.54
C LEU A 14 -24.83 -11.01 32.88
N VAL A 15 -25.00 -9.94 33.66
CA VAL A 15 -25.28 -8.59 33.14
C VAL A 15 -23.99 -7.86 32.73
N ALA A 16 -22.85 -8.18 33.35
CA ALA A 16 -21.55 -7.63 32.95
C ALA A 16 -21.01 -8.24 31.65
N ILE A 17 -21.31 -9.52 31.37
CA ILE A 17 -20.89 -10.16 30.12
C ILE A 17 -21.75 -9.67 28.94
N LEU A 18 -23.04 -9.37 29.14
CA LEU A 18 -23.90 -8.80 28.10
C LEU A 18 -23.64 -7.30 27.83
N ALA A 19 -23.12 -6.54 28.81
CA ALA A 19 -22.69 -5.15 28.60
C ALA A 19 -21.33 -5.04 27.89
N THR A 20 -20.49 -6.07 27.95
CA THR A 20 -19.23 -6.13 27.19
C THR A 20 -19.43 -6.67 25.76
N LEU A 21 -20.57 -7.32 25.48
CA LEU A 21 -20.91 -7.84 24.15
C LEU A 21 -21.67 -6.84 23.25
N PHE A 22 -22.11 -5.70 23.78
CA PHE A 22 -22.96 -4.72 23.06
C PHE A 22 -22.28 -3.38 22.73
N CYS A 23 -20.96 -3.29 22.90
CA CYS A 23 -20.14 -2.16 22.44
C CYS A 23 -18.96 -2.59 21.56
N VAL A 24 -19.08 -3.70 20.83
CA VAL A 24 -18.47 -3.79 19.50
C VAL A 24 -19.50 -3.17 18.55
N LEU A 25 -19.74 -1.86 18.73
CA LEU A 25 -20.19 -1.05 17.62
C LEU A 25 -19.06 -1.21 16.61
N VAL A 26 -19.30 -1.98 15.56
CA VAL A 26 -18.51 -1.91 14.33
C VAL A 26 -18.33 -0.41 14.09
N PRO A 27 -17.11 0.16 14.25
CA PRO A 27 -16.91 1.58 14.03
C PRO A 27 -17.48 1.82 12.65
N ALA A 28 -18.43 2.76 12.55
CA ALA A 28 -19.13 3.08 11.33
C ALA A 28 -18.12 2.99 10.20
N CYS A 29 -18.24 1.97 9.32
CA CYS A 29 -17.22 1.67 8.32
C CYS A 29 -16.85 3.00 7.71
N ALA A 30 -15.64 3.49 8.04
CA ALA A 30 -15.23 4.83 7.71
C ALA A 30 -15.08 4.82 6.21
N TYR A 31 -16.14 5.20 5.52
CA TYR A 31 -16.20 5.13 4.08
C TYR A 31 -15.22 6.22 3.62
N SER A 32 -14.04 5.81 3.18
CA SER A 32 -13.11 6.76 2.57
C SER A 32 -13.80 7.31 1.34
N PRO A 33 -13.96 8.65 1.21
CA PRO A 33 -14.48 9.21 -0.01
C PRO A 33 -13.57 8.83 -1.17
N VAL A 34 -14.16 8.33 -2.26
CA VAL A 34 -13.41 8.16 -3.51
C VAL A 34 -13.10 9.55 -4.05
N CYS A 35 -11.83 9.83 -4.20
CA CYS A 35 -11.32 11.11 -4.67
C CYS A 35 -10.59 10.93 -5.99
N TYR A 36 -10.59 11.97 -6.80
CA TYR A 36 -9.89 12.00 -8.08
C TYR A 36 -8.82 13.08 -8.06
N VAL A 37 -7.70 12.81 -8.69
CA VAL A 37 -6.63 13.79 -8.84
C VAL A 37 -7.08 14.86 -9.83
N ARG A 38 -7.01 16.13 -9.42
CA ARG A 38 -7.46 17.26 -10.24
C ARG A 38 -6.60 17.45 -11.47
N GLU A 39 -5.30 17.42 -11.26
CA GLU A 39 -4.28 17.68 -12.26
C GLU A 39 -3.07 16.82 -11.93
N SER A 40 -2.49 16.26 -12.98
CA SER A 40 -1.28 15.50 -12.89
C SER A 40 -0.06 16.43 -12.73
N LEU A 41 0.87 16.03 -11.89
CA LEU A 41 2.04 16.84 -11.53
C LEU A 41 3.34 16.12 -11.88
N SER A 42 4.43 16.88 -11.97
CA SER A 42 5.77 16.31 -11.96
C SER A 42 6.12 15.70 -10.60
N ARG A 43 7.13 14.81 -10.56
CA ARG A 43 7.65 14.22 -9.31
C ARG A 43 8.05 15.28 -8.29
N ASP A 44 8.72 16.34 -8.73
CA ASP A 44 9.18 17.43 -7.86
C ASP A 44 8.01 18.23 -7.27
N GLU A 45 7.01 18.55 -8.09
CA GLU A 45 5.80 19.26 -7.64
C GLU A 45 4.98 18.40 -6.66
N ALA A 46 4.74 17.14 -7.00
CA ALA A 46 4.05 16.19 -6.14
C ALA A 46 4.81 15.99 -4.82
N SER A 47 6.14 15.80 -4.87
CA SER A 47 6.99 15.66 -3.68
C SER A 47 6.93 16.92 -2.80
N ASN A 48 6.95 18.10 -3.41
CA ASN A 48 6.84 19.36 -2.68
C ASN A 48 5.46 19.50 -2.00
N ILE A 49 4.36 19.15 -2.67
CA ILE A 49 3.02 19.14 -2.06
C ILE A 49 2.96 18.13 -0.91
N ILE A 50 3.45 16.91 -1.13
CA ILE A 50 3.45 15.86 -0.12
C ILE A 50 4.30 16.27 1.07
N ASN A 51 5.54 16.69 0.92
CA ASN A 51 6.45 16.93 2.04
C ASN A 51 6.27 18.28 2.73
N HIS A 52 5.52 19.23 2.15
CA HIS A 52 5.35 20.56 2.75
C HIS A 52 3.91 20.93 3.06
N GLN A 53 2.92 20.26 2.46
CA GLN A 53 1.51 20.63 2.63
C GLN A 53 0.70 19.48 3.23
N LEU A 54 0.74 18.31 2.59
CA LEU A 54 -0.05 17.17 3.04
C LEU A 54 0.64 16.43 4.20
N TYR A 55 1.94 16.18 4.12
CA TYR A 55 2.74 15.46 5.13
C TYR A 55 3.97 16.28 5.57
N PRO A 56 3.79 17.49 6.10
CA PRO A 56 4.91 18.34 6.47
C PRO A 56 5.85 17.65 7.47
N ASP A 57 7.16 17.83 7.30
CA ASP A 57 8.21 17.27 8.18
C ASP A 57 7.99 17.63 9.66
N SER A 58 7.43 18.81 9.93
CA SER A 58 7.09 19.25 11.28
C SER A 58 6.09 18.32 11.99
N GLN A 59 5.36 17.48 11.23
CA GLN A 59 4.40 16.50 11.73
C GLN A 59 4.93 15.06 11.67
N LEU A 60 6.14 14.81 11.16
CA LEU A 60 6.71 13.46 11.02
C LEU A 60 6.65 12.68 12.33
N ARG A 61 7.10 13.29 13.44
CA ARG A 61 7.06 12.65 14.76
C ARG A 61 5.64 12.28 15.20
N LYS A 62 4.64 13.09 14.87
CA LYS A 62 3.24 12.78 15.19
C LYS A 62 2.78 11.53 14.44
N ARG A 63 3.13 11.42 13.15
CA ARG A 63 2.79 10.27 12.31
C ARG A 63 3.49 9.00 12.75
N MET A 64 4.77 9.09 13.10
CA MET A 64 5.52 7.98 13.71
C MET A 64 4.83 7.47 14.98
N ASN A 65 4.41 8.38 15.87
CA ASN A 65 3.67 7.97 17.08
C ASN A 65 2.34 7.27 16.75
N VAL A 66 1.63 7.70 15.69
CA VAL A 66 0.39 7.04 15.24
C VAL A 66 0.69 5.60 14.82
N GLY A 67 1.75 5.38 14.04
CA GLY A 67 2.18 4.03 13.65
C GLY A 67 2.64 3.18 14.84
N ASP A 68 3.39 3.75 15.79
CA ASP A 68 3.77 3.08 17.04
C ASP A 68 2.52 2.65 17.83
N ASP A 69 1.53 3.53 17.93
CA ASP A 69 0.32 3.29 18.69
C ASP A 69 -0.53 2.17 18.05
N ASP A 70 -0.67 2.15 16.72
CA ASP A 70 -1.37 1.08 15.98
C ASP A 70 -0.66 -0.27 16.06
N GLN A 71 0.67 -0.27 16.24
CA GLN A 71 1.46 -1.48 16.45
C GLN A 71 1.48 -1.93 17.92
N GLY A 72 0.71 -1.26 18.79
CA GLY A 72 0.60 -1.60 20.21
C GLY A 72 1.82 -1.17 21.05
N LEU A 73 2.68 -0.29 20.52
CA LEU A 73 3.91 0.15 21.17
C LEU A 73 3.70 1.35 22.11
N ALA A 74 2.49 1.93 22.13
CA ALA A 74 2.09 3.07 22.97
C ALA A 74 2.22 2.84 24.50
N GLY A 75 2.21 1.58 24.93
CA GLY A 75 2.17 1.20 26.34
C GLY A 75 3.46 1.52 27.11
N THR A 76 3.34 2.00 28.34
CA THR A 76 4.42 2.39 29.28
C THR A 76 5.49 1.33 29.57
N ALA A 77 5.33 0.08 29.11
CA ALA A 77 6.38 -0.93 29.13
C ALA A 77 7.47 -0.69 28.06
N GLY A 78 7.18 0.06 26.99
CA GLY A 78 8.11 0.32 25.88
C GLY A 78 8.86 1.66 25.96
N ARG A 79 8.27 2.72 26.50
CA ARG A 79 8.93 4.04 26.57
C ARG A 79 9.94 4.13 27.72
N GLY A 80 11.08 3.44 27.59
CA GLY A 80 12.21 3.54 28.54
C GLY A 80 13.03 2.27 28.76
N ALA A 81 12.57 1.11 28.27
CA ALA A 81 13.37 -0.11 28.28
C ALA A 81 14.42 -0.05 27.16
N ALA A 82 15.67 -0.38 27.49
CA ALA A 82 16.75 -0.51 26.51
C ALA A 82 16.31 -1.49 25.42
N ILE A 83 16.32 -1.03 24.17
CA ILE A 83 15.99 -1.83 23.00
C ILE A 83 17.22 -2.71 22.72
N ASP A 84 17.08 -4.02 22.78
CA ASP A 84 18.10 -4.97 22.34
C ASP A 84 17.72 -5.62 21.01
N VAL A 85 18.65 -6.35 20.40
CA VAL A 85 18.49 -6.94 19.05
C VAL A 85 17.36 -7.97 18.94
N SER A 86 16.78 -8.43 20.04
CA SER A 86 15.64 -9.35 20.07
C SER A 86 14.30 -8.66 20.34
N ASP A 87 14.32 -7.34 20.49
CA ASP A 87 13.15 -6.56 20.81
C ASP A 87 12.18 -6.50 19.62
N SER A 88 10.95 -6.96 19.81
CA SER A 88 9.91 -6.97 18.78
C SER A 88 9.56 -5.57 18.24
N ARG A 89 9.97 -4.51 18.94
CA ARG A 89 9.89 -3.12 18.47
C ARG A 89 10.86 -2.84 17.34
N LEU A 90 11.99 -3.56 17.23
CA LEU A 90 12.90 -3.42 16.09
C LEU A 90 12.32 -4.01 14.79
N THR A 91 11.37 -4.92 14.91
CA THR A 91 10.63 -5.51 13.79
C THR A 91 9.42 -4.67 13.36
N LEU A 92 9.03 -3.69 14.19
CA LEU A 92 7.79 -2.95 14.10
C LEU A 92 8.09 -1.47 14.35
N THR A 93 8.60 -0.81 13.32
CA THR A 93 8.66 0.66 13.31
C THR A 93 8.04 1.12 12.01
N TYR A 94 6.84 1.70 12.11
CA TYR A 94 6.33 2.54 11.05
C TYR A 94 7.32 3.68 10.81
N HIS A 95 7.88 3.69 9.60
CA HIS A 95 8.70 4.77 9.11
C HIS A 95 8.25 5.10 7.71
N GLU A 96 8.23 6.38 7.38
CA GLU A 96 7.89 6.81 6.04
C GLU A 96 8.99 6.41 5.07
N PHE A 97 8.64 5.62 4.07
CA PHE A 97 9.57 5.30 3.01
C PHE A 97 9.90 6.56 2.19
N PRO A 98 11.17 6.83 1.85
CA PRO A 98 11.52 8.03 1.10
C PRO A 98 10.95 8.00 -0.33
N LEU A 99 10.44 9.15 -0.80
CA LEU A 99 9.80 9.24 -2.12
C LEU A 99 10.79 9.01 -3.26
N GLU A 100 12.02 9.53 -3.14
CA GLU A 100 13.08 9.31 -4.14
C GLU A 100 13.44 7.82 -4.27
N SER A 101 13.44 7.10 -3.15
CA SER A 101 13.70 5.66 -3.12
C SER A 101 12.52 4.87 -3.66
N LEU A 102 11.28 5.31 -3.39
CA LEU A 102 10.08 4.76 -4.01
C LEU A 102 10.16 4.90 -5.53
N ASP A 103 10.47 6.10 -6.01
CA ASP A 103 10.59 6.41 -7.43
C ASP A 103 11.55 5.47 -8.15
N ALA A 104 12.75 5.27 -7.58
CA ALA A 104 13.76 4.38 -8.15
C ALA A 104 13.26 2.92 -8.23
N LEU A 105 12.54 2.45 -7.21
CA LEU A 105 11.97 1.10 -7.19
C LEU A 105 10.80 0.95 -8.16
N LEU A 106 9.94 1.96 -8.28
CA LEU A 106 8.83 1.96 -9.23
C LEU A 106 9.32 2.04 -10.67
N ASP A 107 10.37 2.81 -10.96
CA ASP A 107 10.99 2.87 -12.28
C ASP A 107 11.52 1.49 -12.70
N LEU A 108 12.13 0.78 -11.74
CA LEU A 108 12.64 -0.57 -11.95
C LEU A 108 11.50 -1.59 -12.12
N ALA A 109 10.46 -1.51 -11.29
CA ALA A 109 9.28 -2.37 -11.36
C ALA A 109 8.52 -2.19 -12.68
N ALA A 110 8.36 -0.93 -13.13
CA ALA A 110 7.74 -0.60 -14.40
C ALA A 110 8.48 -1.18 -15.59
N LYS A 111 9.83 -1.14 -15.55
CA LYS A 111 10.67 -1.78 -16.56
C LYS A 111 10.44 -3.28 -16.61
N GLU A 112 10.41 -3.96 -15.47
CA GLU A 112 10.11 -5.40 -15.42
C GLU A 112 8.69 -5.69 -15.92
N TYR A 113 7.69 -4.89 -15.53
CA TYR A 113 6.32 -5.02 -16.01
C TYR A 113 6.24 -4.92 -17.54
N ASN A 114 6.89 -3.92 -18.15
CA ASN A 114 6.88 -3.73 -19.59
C ASN A 114 7.56 -4.90 -20.33
N LEU A 115 8.69 -5.40 -19.81
CA LEU A 115 9.40 -6.56 -20.39
C LEU A 115 8.51 -7.83 -20.43
N LEU A 116 7.65 -8.02 -19.43
CA LEU A 116 6.72 -9.14 -19.40
C LEU A 116 5.67 -9.05 -20.52
N HIS A 117 5.16 -7.85 -20.77
CA HIS A 117 4.06 -7.63 -21.72
C HIS A 117 4.55 -7.49 -23.17
N GLU A 118 5.72 -6.89 -23.42
CA GLU A 118 6.34 -6.81 -24.75
C GLU A 118 6.63 -8.20 -25.34
N SER A 119 7.00 -9.17 -24.51
CA SER A 119 7.31 -10.54 -24.95
C SER A 119 6.09 -11.31 -25.46
N SER A 120 4.88 -10.90 -25.08
CA SER A 120 3.63 -11.58 -25.43
C SER A 120 3.06 -11.12 -26.77
N GLU A 121 3.31 -9.86 -27.15
CA GLU A 121 2.73 -9.24 -28.36
C GLU A 121 3.52 -9.56 -29.63
N SER A 122 4.80 -9.96 -29.53
CA SER A 122 5.65 -10.20 -30.71
C SER A 122 5.36 -11.48 -31.49
N SER A 123 4.37 -12.30 -31.09
CA SER A 123 4.22 -13.67 -31.61
C SER A 123 3.01 -13.90 -32.52
N GLU A 124 1.94 -13.11 -32.46
CA GLU A 124 0.72 -13.38 -33.23
C GLU A 124 -0.06 -12.10 -33.57
N SER A 125 0.18 -11.49 -34.74
CA SER A 125 -0.83 -10.85 -35.65
C SER A 125 -0.31 -9.59 -36.40
N GLU A 126 -0.17 -9.71 -37.73
CA GLU A 126 0.00 -8.59 -38.67
C GLU A 126 -1.35 -7.99 -39.14
N SER A 127 -2.41 -8.06 -38.32
CA SER A 127 -3.71 -7.46 -38.67
C SER A 127 -3.80 -6.03 -38.14
N GLN A 128 -3.65 -5.08 -39.07
CA GLN A 128 -3.88 -3.65 -38.92
C GLN A 128 -5.27 -3.36 -38.33
N ASP A 129 -5.35 -3.14 -37.03
CA ASP A 129 -6.32 -2.25 -36.39
C ASP A 129 -5.51 -1.41 -35.38
N GLU A 130 -5.08 -0.22 -35.80
CA GLU A 130 -4.14 0.69 -35.09
C GLU A 130 -4.71 1.33 -33.80
N ASP A 131 -5.83 0.81 -33.28
CA ASP A 131 -6.54 1.36 -32.12
C ASP A 131 -6.40 0.52 -30.83
N ASP A 132 -5.72 -0.63 -30.87
CA ASP A 132 -5.44 -1.40 -29.65
C ASP A 132 -4.28 -0.77 -28.86
N ALA A 133 -4.67 0.20 -28.05
CA ALA A 133 -3.87 0.93 -27.10
C ALA A 133 -3.02 -0.02 -26.25
N GLN A 134 -1.70 0.17 -26.33
CA GLN A 134 -0.70 -0.34 -25.41
C GLN A 134 -1.27 -0.46 -23.99
N LYS A 135 -1.41 -1.70 -23.51
CA LYS A 135 -2.07 -2.03 -22.24
C LYS A 135 -1.29 -1.41 -21.09
N LYS A 136 -1.64 -0.18 -20.76
CA LYS A 136 -1.00 0.63 -19.74
C LYS A 136 -1.34 0.03 -18.38
N SER A 137 -0.36 -0.08 -17.49
CA SER A 137 -0.61 -0.52 -16.12
C SER A 137 -1.55 0.48 -15.45
N GLU A 138 -2.65 -0.01 -14.89
CA GLU A 138 -3.81 0.79 -14.47
C GLU A 138 -3.96 0.87 -12.96
N VAL A 139 -3.43 -0.10 -12.21
CA VAL A 139 -3.71 -0.21 -10.76
C VAL A 139 -2.42 -0.33 -9.95
N PHE A 140 -2.19 0.65 -9.08
CA PHE A 140 -1.15 0.62 -8.05
C PHE A 140 -1.77 0.35 -6.68
N VAL A 141 -1.14 -0.55 -5.92
CA VAL A 141 -1.55 -0.85 -4.54
C VAL A 141 -0.38 -0.67 -3.60
N ASP A 142 -0.55 0.17 -2.58
CA ASP A 142 0.35 0.28 -1.45
C ASP A 142 -0.18 -0.49 -0.24
N ILE A 143 0.70 -1.26 0.40
CA ILE A 143 0.40 -2.02 1.61
C ILE A 143 1.45 -1.70 2.66
N GLY A 144 0.99 -1.07 3.74
CA GLY A 144 1.79 -0.89 4.95
C GLY A 144 2.86 0.20 4.88
N SER A 145 2.96 1.00 3.81
CA SER A 145 3.83 2.20 3.82
C SER A 145 3.32 3.34 4.71
N GLY A 146 2.05 3.18 5.13
CA GLY A 146 1.33 3.82 6.23
C GLY A 146 0.94 5.28 6.05
N CYS A 147 -0.18 5.61 6.68
CA CYS A 147 -0.85 6.90 6.64
C CYS A 147 -1.19 7.42 5.23
N GLY A 148 -1.21 6.57 4.20
CA GLY A 148 -1.60 6.93 2.84
C GLY A 148 -0.66 7.90 2.11
N ARG A 149 0.56 8.11 2.61
CA ARG A 149 1.49 9.09 2.04
C ARG A 149 1.92 8.72 0.62
N LEU A 150 2.31 7.47 0.39
CA LEU A 150 2.75 7.01 -0.94
C LEU A 150 1.59 6.97 -1.93
N VAL A 151 0.38 6.62 -1.45
CA VAL A 151 -0.87 6.62 -2.24
C VAL A 151 -1.20 8.02 -2.76
N LEU A 152 -1.13 9.04 -1.91
CA LEU A 152 -1.35 10.42 -2.34
C LEU A 152 -0.22 10.93 -3.24
N TYR A 153 1.02 10.53 -2.99
CA TYR A 153 2.14 10.90 -3.86
C TYR A 153 1.96 10.32 -5.27
N GLU A 154 1.76 9.01 -5.38
CA GLU A 154 1.64 8.32 -6.67
C GLU A 154 0.41 8.77 -7.46
N SER A 155 -0.70 9.06 -6.78
CA SER A 155 -1.88 9.55 -7.50
C SER A 155 -1.65 10.93 -8.12
N LEU A 156 -0.88 11.81 -7.48
CA LEU A 156 -0.55 13.12 -8.03
C LEU A 156 0.37 13.07 -9.25
N ILE A 157 1.17 12.01 -9.44
CA ILE A 157 2.17 11.89 -10.51
C ILE A 157 1.57 11.14 -11.70
N ASN A 158 0.70 11.80 -12.46
CA ASN A 158 -0.06 11.14 -13.52
C ASN A 158 0.08 11.83 -14.90
N ASP A 159 1.16 12.58 -15.16
CA ASP A 159 1.17 13.54 -16.29
C ASP A 159 1.47 12.87 -17.65
N GLY A 160 2.05 11.67 -17.70
CA GLY A 160 2.47 11.10 -19.00
C GLY A 160 3.55 11.92 -19.74
N SER A 161 3.85 13.15 -19.28
CA SER A 161 5.00 14.01 -19.57
C SER A 161 6.36 13.37 -19.27
N ARG A 162 6.36 12.16 -18.69
CA ARG A 162 7.52 11.24 -18.72
C ARG A 162 8.01 10.92 -20.15
N SER A 163 7.29 11.36 -21.19
CA SER A 163 7.71 11.40 -22.59
C SER A 163 8.16 12.80 -23.04
N SER A 164 9.35 13.27 -22.67
CA SER A 164 10.05 14.26 -23.50
C SER A 164 11.56 14.36 -23.22
N SER A 165 12.31 13.34 -23.61
CA SER A 165 13.54 13.46 -24.43
C SER A 165 14.49 12.28 -24.22
N GLY A 166 14.26 11.21 -24.98
CA GLY A 166 15.30 10.24 -25.33
C GLY A 166 15.58 9.14 -24.32
N SER A 167 15.04 7.96 -24.64
CA SER A 167 15.39 6.61 -24.18
C SER A 167 14.97 6.16 -22.77
N ASP A 168 14.11 5.14 -22.80
CA ASP A 168 13.95 4.00 -21.88
C ASP A 168 13.63 4.25 -20.41
N SER A 169 12.38 4.61 -20.14
CA SER A 169 11.52 3.96 -19.13
C SER A 169 10.35 4.90 -18.80
N THR A 170 9.19 4.66 -19.42
CA THR A 170 7.95 5.32 -19.01
C THR A 170 7.35 4.58 -17.83
N VAL A 171 7.28 5.23 -16.69
CA VAL A 171 6.54 4.74 -15.51
C VAL A 171 5.03 4.70 -15.82
N PRO A 172 4.26 3.78 -15.22
CA PRO A 172 2.84 3.62 -15.52
C PRO A 172 2.04 4.89 -15.19
N LEU A 173 0.95 5.10 -15.93
CA LEU A 173 -0.08 6.05 -15.50
C LEU A 173 -1.17 5.26 -14.80
N TRP A 174 -1.25 5.41 -13.49
CA TRP A 174 -2.23 4.75 -12.65
C TRP A 174 -3.63 5.34 -12.89
N LYS A 175 -4.60 4.49 -13.22
CA LYS A 175 -6.03 4.86 -13.19
C LYS A 175 -6.59 4.76 -11.77
N GLU A 176 -6.07 3.82 -10.99
CA GLU A 176 -6.49 3.58 -9.62
C GLU A 176 -5.26 3.41 -8.72
N VAL A 177 -5.26 4.10 -7.58
CA VAL A 177 -4.24 3.99 -6.55
C VAL A 177 -4.94 3.67 -5.24
N HIS A 178 -4.58 2.53 -4.66
CA HIS A 178 -5.17 2.03 -3.41
C HIS A 178 -4.13 2.01 -2.29
N GLY A 179 -4.51 2.46 -1.10
CA GLY A 179 -3.80 2.21 0.14
C GLY A 179 -4.54 1.22 1.01
N ILE A 180 -3.89 0.12 1.38
CA ILE A 180 -4.42 -0.84 2.36
C ILE A 180 -3.66 -0.64 3.67
N GLU A 181 -4.36 -0.02 4.62
CA GLU A 181 -3.81 0.32 5.94
C GLU A 181 -4.08 -0.81 6.94
N ILE A 182 -3.04 -1.18 7.68
CA ILE A 182 -3.12 -2.26 8.67
C ILE A 182 -3.75 -1.76 9.98
N GLY A 183 -3.58 -0.47 10.29
CA GLY A 183 -4.03 0.14 11.54
C GLY A 183 -5.11 1.19 11.31
N THR A 184 -6.07 1.27 12.24
CA THR A 184 -7.20 2.20 12.14
C THR A 184 -6.75 3.65 12.27
N GLN A 185 -5.78 3.97 13.14
CA GLN A 185 -5.34 5.36 13.30
C GLN A 185 -4.52 5.83 12.10
N MET A 186 -3.70 4.95 11.51
CA MET A 186 -3.00 5.23 10.24
C MET A 186 -4.01 5.48 9.12
N HIS A 187 -5.06 4.67 9.04
CA HIS A 187 -6.15 4.88 8.07
C HIS A 187 -6.89 6.19 8.27
N GLU A 188 -7.29 6.51 9.51
CA GLU A 188 -7.92 7.79 9.83
C GLU A 188 -7.01 8.96 9.43
N TYR A 189 -5.71 8.85 9.68
CA TYR A 189 -4.74 9.85 9.24
C TYR A 189 -4.70 9.97 7.70
N ALA A 190 -4.71 8.85 6.97
CA ALA A 190 -4.74 8.86 5.50
C ALA A 190 -5.99 9.58 4.97
N VAL A 191 -7.16 9.28 5.55
CA VAL A 191 -8.45 9.92 5.19
C VAL A 191 -8.44 11.41 5.51
N GLU A 192 -7.90 11.82 6.66
CA GLU A 192 -7.73 13.25 7.01
C GLU A 192 -6.86 13.99 5.97
N ARG A 193 -5.79 13.35 5.50
CA ARG A 193 -4.87 13.92 4.48
C ARG A 193 -5.52 13.99 3.11
N CYS A 194 -6.33 13.00 2.77
CA CYS A 194 -7.17 13.02 1.58
C CYS A 194 -8.16 14.20 1.62
N GLN A 195 -8.83 14.40 2.76
CA GLN A 195 -9.73 15.55 2.95
C GLN A 195 -8.99 16.88 2.85
N GLN A 196 -7.79 16.99 3.42
CA GLN A 196 -6.95 18.17 3.24
C GLN A 196 -6.59 18.39 1.76
N GLY A 197 -6.32 17.33 1.00
CA GLY A 197 -6.11 17.39 -0.44
C GLY A 197 -7.33 17.91 -1.23
N LEU A 198 -8.55 17.58 -0.78
CA LEU A 198 -9.79 18.16 -1.33
C LEU A 198 -9.91 19.65 -1.01
N ASP A 199 -9.65 20.04 0.24
CA ASP A 199 -9.75 21.42 0.71
C ASP A 199 -8.75 22.35 -0.01
N GLU A 200 -7.53 21.86 -0.24
CA GLU A 200 -6.45 22.54 -0.98
C GLU A 200 -6.59 22.40 -2.51
N LYS A 201 -7.64 21.70 -2.98
CA LYS A 201 -7.98 21.50 -4.41
C LYS A 201 -6.96 20.70 -5.21
N TYR A 202 -6.12 19.89 -4.57
CA TYR A 202 -5.31 18.87 -5.24
C TYR A 202 -6.17 17.69 -5.72
N LEU A 203 -7.25 17.42 -4.99
CA LEU A 203 -8.21 16.36 -5.27
C LEU A 203 -9.61 16.93 -5.56
N ILE A 204 -10.46 16.12 -6.18
CA ILE A 204 -11.88 16.39 -6.45
C ILE A 204 -12.71 15.24 -5.87
N SER A 205 -13.81 15.56 -5.20
CA SER A 205 -14.74 14.56 -4.65
C SER A 205 -15.63 13.98 -5.75
N SER A 206 -15.84 12.66 -5.71
CA SER A 206 -16.81 11.98 -6.59
C SER A 206 -18.25 12.48 -6.45
N SER A 207 -18.62 13.10 -5.32
CA SER A 207 -20.01 13.48 -4.99
C SER A 207 -20.41 14.89 -5.42
N ALA A 208 -19.50 15.67 -6.00
CA ALA A 208 -19.73 17.08 -6.32
C ALA A 208 -20.60 17.33 -7.58
N SER A 209 -21.23 16.30 -8.17
CA SER A 209 -21.77 16.35 -9.53
C SER A 209 -23.27 16.67 -9.66
N SER A 210 -23.97 17.17 -8.63
CA SER A 210 -25.44 17.32 -8.74
C SER A 210 -25.97 18.67 -9.24
N ASP A 211 -25.24 19.79 -9.12
CA ASP A 211 -25.87 21.12 -9.32
C ASP A 211 -25.03 22.18 -10.06
N THR A 212 -23.87 21.83 -10.62
CA THR A 212 -23.09 22.74 -11.47
C THR A 212 -22.97 22.17 -12.88
N ASP A 213 -23.45 22.93 -13.88
CA ASP A 213 -23.27 22.73 -15.33
C ASP A 213 -21.77 22.72 -15.70
N ASP A 214 -21.05 21.68 -15.30
CA ASP A 214 -19.59 21.66 -15.33
C ASP A 214 -19.11 20.46 -16.17
N ASP A 215 -19.15 20.64 -17.49
CA ASP A 215 -18.48 19.77 -18.48
C ASP A 215 -16.99 19.54 -18.12
N SER A 216 -16.40 20.35 -17.24
CA SER A 216 -15.03 20.15 -16.74
C SER A 216 -14.87 18.96 -15.78
N ILE A 217 -15.91 18.58 -15.02
CA ILE A 217 -15.84 17.44 -14.08
C ILE A 217 -15.89 16.10 -14.85
N LEU A 218 -16.72 16.02 -15.90
CA LEU A 218 -16.80 14.83 -16.76
C LEU A 218 -15.53 14.66 -17.61
N ALA A 219 -14.91 15.76 -18.06
CA ALA A 219 -13.62 15.72 -18.76
C ALA A 219 -12.49 15.26 -17.82
N ALA A 220 -12.43 15.78 -16.58
CA ALA A 220 -11.45 15.36 -15.57
C ALA A 220 -11.63 13.89 -15.16
N SER A 221 -12.86 13.39 -15.03
CA SER A 221 -13.14 12.02 -14.59
C SER A 221 -12.72 10.92 -15.58
N SER A 222 -12.54 11.24 -16.86
CA SER A 222 -12.17 10.24 -17.88
C SER A 222 -10.67 9.93 -17.94
N SER A 223 -9.84 10.79 -17.35
CA SER A 223 -8.36 10.66 -17.37
C SER A 223 -7.69 10.82 -15.99
N SER A 224 -8.47 11.14 -14.95
CA SER A 224 -7.93 11.32 -13.59
C SER A 224 -7.73 9.99 -12.87
N CYS A 225 -6.66 9.95 -12.08
CA CYS A 225 -6.37 8.85 -11.18
C CYS A 225 -7.34 8.88 -9.99
N SER A 226 -7.96 7.75 -9.68
CA SER A 226 -8.83 7.58 -8.51
C SER A 226 -8.03 7.09 -7.29
N VAL A 227 -8.35 7.65 -6.12
CA VAL A 227 -7.66 7.40 -4.86
C VAL A 227 -8.60 6.70 -3.89
N HIS A 228 -8.13 5.58 -3.33
CA HIS A 228 -8.91 4.76 -2.41
C HIS A 228 -8.09 4.40 -1.18
N PHE A 229 -8.68 4.55 0.01
CA PHE A 229 -8.10 4.06 1.26
C PHE A 229 -8.97 2.96 1.84
N HIS A 230 -8.30 1.90 2.27
CA HIS A 230 -8.90 0.73 2.89
C HIS A 230 -8.26 0.50 4.26
N VAL A 231 -8.97 -0.16 5.17
CA VAL A 231 -8.44 -0.57 6.47
C VAL A 231 -8.82 -2.00 6.75
N GLY A 232 -7.82 -2.80 7.13
CA GLY A 232 -8.03 -4.20 7.50
C GLY A 232 -6.91 -5.11 7.01
N PRO A 233 -7.04 -6.43 7.26
CA PRO A 233 -6.09 -7.41 6.77
C PRO A 233 -6.02 -7.40 5.24
N ALA A 234 -4.81 -7.36 4.68
CA ALA A 234 -4.61 -7.33 3.21
C ALA A 234 -5.32 -8.49 2.48
N GLY A 235 -5.38 -9.67 3.10
CA GLY A 235 -6.08 -10.84 2.57
C GLY A 235 -7.60 -10.69 2.42
N GLU A 236 -8.21 -9.65 2.99
CA GLU A 236 -9.65 -9.36 2.79
C GLU A 236 -9.91 -8.57 1.49
N PHE A 237 -8.86 -8.00 0.86
CA PHE A 237 -8.95 -7.14 -0.32
C PHE A 237 -8.51 -7.84 -1.61
N THR A 238 -8.79 -9.15 -1.72
CA THR A 238 -8.41 -9.97 -2.89
C THR A 238 -8.95 -9.44 -4.22
N ASP A 239 -10.10 -8.77 -4.21
CA ASP A 239 -10.72 -8.14 -5.38
C ASP A 239 -9.93 -6.93 -5.90
N ILE A 240 -9.21 -6.23 -5.02
CA ILE A 240 -8.29 -5.15 -5.37
C ILE A 240 -6.92 -5.74 -5.76
N LEU A 241 -6.39 -6.65 -4.96
CA LEU A 241 -5.07 -7.26 -5.19
C LEU A 241 -5.01 -8.06 -6.50
N SER A 242 -6.11 -8.69 -6.92
CA SER A 242 -6.20 -9.40 -8.21
C SER A 242 -6.16 -8.49 -9.44
N LYS A 243 -6.40 -7.19 -9.24
CA LYS A 243 -6.35 -6.17 -10.30
C LYS A 243 -5.01 -5.43 -10.34
N ALA A 244 -4.22 -5.49 -9.27
CA ALA A 244 -2.95 -4.79 -9.16
C ALA A 244 -2.00 -5.14 -10.32
N ASP A 245 -1.41 -4.10 -10.92
CA ASP A 245 -0.28 -4.24 -11.85
C ASP A 245 1.03 -4.22 -11.09
N VAL A 246 1.15 -3.22 -10.21
CA VAL A 246 2.29 -3.04 -9.30
C VAL A 246 1.78 -2.91 -7.89
N LEU A 247 2.37 -3.69 -7.00
CA LEU A 247 2.10 -3.66 -5.57
C LEU A 247 3.37 -3.22 -4.85
N PHE A 248 3.29 -2.15 -4.06
CA PHE A 248 4.33 -1.78 -3.11
C PHE A 248 3.98 -2.31 -1.73
N CYS A 249 4.90 -3.06 -1.15
CA CYS A 249 4.76 -3.71 0.15
C CYS A 249 5.92 -3.24 1.04
N TYR A 250 5.61 -2.46 2.08
CA TYR A 250 6.62 -2.02 3.04
C TYR A 250 6.95 -3.14 4.04
N SER A 251 7.52 -4.23 3.51
CA SER A 251 7.74 -5.49 4.22
C SER A 251 8.69 -5.41 5.40
N THR A 252 9.45 -4.32 5.58
CA THR A 252 10.27 -4.11 6.77
C THR A 252 9.49 -4.33 8.06
N ALA A 253 8.19 -4.03 8.08
CA ALA A 253 7.33 -4.18 9.26
C ALA A 253 6.68 -5.58 9.43
N PHE A 254 6.83 -6.49 8.48
CA PHE A 254 6.09 -7.77 8.49
C PHE A 254 6.91 -8.87 9.17
N PRO A 255 6.33 -10.04 9.48
CA PRO A 255 7.12 -11.19 9.92
C PRO A 255 7.97 -11.77 8.78
N SER A 256 9.14 -12.35 9.10
CA SER A 256 9.97 -13.10 8.15
C SER A 256 10.45 -14.41 8.76
N ASP A 257 10.74 -15.35 7.86
CA ASP A 257 11.45 -16.58 8.12
C ASP A 257 12.98 -16.36 8.07
N GLU A 258 13.73 -17.40 7.76
CA GLU A 258 15.20 -17.40 7.73
C GLU A 258 15.76 -16.63 6.51
N PHE A 259 17.05 -16.25 6.61
CA PHE A 259 17.80 -15.65 5.52
C PHE A 259 18.04 -16.68 4.41
N ASN A 260 17.68 -16.34 3.17
CA ASN A 260 17.97 -17.16 2.00
C ASN A 260 19.26 -16.68 1.31
N PRO A 261 20.35 -17.48 1.31
CA PRO A 261 21.62 -17.07 0.73
C PRO A 261 21.61 -17.00 -0.80
N GLU A 262 20.71 -17.71 -1.47
CA GLU A 262 20.59 -17.67 -2.93
C GLU A 262 19.93 -16.38 -3.41
N LEU A 263 18.93 -15.91 -2.66
CA LEU A 263 18.25 -14.63 -2.92
C LEU A 263 18.99 -13.42 -2.32
N GLY A 264 19.88 -13.66 -1.34
CA GLY A 264 20.55 -12.60 -0.61
C GLY A 264 19.62 -11.79 0.29
N ALA A 265 18.50 -12.38 0.74
CA ALA A 265 17.41 -11.67 1.40
C ALA A 265 16.82 -12.45 2.58
N MET A 266 16.28 -11.72 3.56
CA MET A 266 15.30 -12.30 4.50
C MET A 266 14.01 -12.61 3.75
N ILE A 267 13.33 -13.70 4.08
CA ILE A 267 12.13 -14.13 3.34
C ILE A 267 10.88 -13.82 4.15
N LEU A 268 9.90 -13.15 3.54
CA LEU A 268 8.58 -12.97 4.15
C LEU A 268 7.96 -14.34 4.49
N THR A 269 7.23 -14.40 5.61
CA THR A 269 6.63 -15.68 6.05
C THR A 269 5.76 -16.32 4.97
N GLU A 270 5.57 -17.63 5.08
CA GLU A 270 4.64 -18.41 4.25
C GLU A 270 3.26 -17.73 4.17
N GLU A 271 2.73 -17.21 5.27
CA GLU A 271 1.44 -16.52 5.32
C GLU A 271 1.36 -15.37 4.30
N TRP A 272 2.32 -14.44 4.31
CA TRP A 272 2.34 -13.29 3.40
C TRP A 272 2.63 -13.70 1.96
N SER A 273 3.63 -14.57 1.77
CA SER A 273 4.02 -15.03 0.43
C SER A 273 2.90 -15.79 -0.26
N ASN A 274 2.17 -16.64 0.48
CA ASN A 274 1.04 -17.40 -0.04
C ASN A 274 -0.18 -16.50 -0.27
N MET A 275 -0.50 -15.60 0.67
CA MET A 275 -1.63 -14.67 0.52
C MET A 275 -1.50 -13.82 -0.76
N PHE A 276 -0.32 -13.23 -1.01
CA PHE A 276 -0.13 -12.48 -2.24
C PHE A 276 -0.23 -13.39 -3.48
N ALA A 277 0.31 -14.61 -3.44
CA ALA A 277 0.27 -15.51 -4.59
C ALA A 277 -1.17 -15.95 -4.96
N GLU A 278 -2.03 -16.12 -3.95
CA GLU A 278 -3.44 -16.44 -4.11
C GLU A 278 -4.26 -15.23 -4.57
N ALA A 279 -3.99 -14.05 -4.02
CA ALA A 279 -4.75 -12.84 -4.27
C ALA A 279 -4.38 -12.16 -5.60
N CYS A 280 -3.10 -12.13 -5.97
CA CYS A 280 -2.62 -11.42 -7.16
C CYS A 280 -2.81 -12.23 -8.45
N ARG A 281 -2.88 -11.51 -9.57
CA ARG A 281 -2.87 -12.14 -10.90
C ARG A 281 -1.46 -12.55 -11.30
N GLU A 282 -1.37 -13.46 -12.26
CA GLU A 282 -0.08 -13.76 -12.91
C GLU A 282 0.54 -12.49 -13.48
N ASP A 283 1.87 -12.42 -13.46
CA ASP A 283 2.68 -11.27 -13.90
C ASP A 283 2.50 -9.98 -13.09
N THR A 284 1.80 -10.02 -11.95
CA THR A 284 1.83 -8.91 -10.98
C THR A 284 3.27 -8.68 -10.51
N VAL A 285 3.72 -7.41 -10.54
CA VAL A 285 5.01 -7.00 -10.01
C VAL A 285 4.84 -6.54 -8.57
N VAL A 286 5.56 -7.16 -7.63
CA VAL A 286 5.55 -6.80 -6.22
C VAL A 286 6.90 -6.27 -5.79
N ILE A 287 6.92 -5.02 -5.35
CA ILE A 287 8.04 -4.38 -4.70
C ILE A 287 7.96 -4.67 -3.21
N THR A 288 9.00 -5.29 -2.66
CA THR A 288 9.16 -5.47 -1.22
C THR A 288 10.43 -4.76 -0.72
N THR A 289 10.51 -4.45 0.57
CA THR A 289 11.63 -3.75 1.22
C THR A 289 12.25 -4.61 2.31
N ASP A 290 13.57 -4.78 2.25
CA ASP A 290 14.44 -5.57 3.16
C ASP A 290 14.15 -7.09 3.22
N ARG A 291 13.02 -7.52 2.65
CA ARG A 291 12.56 -8.90 2.65
C ARG A 291 12.05 -9.25 1.25
N ALA A 292 12.32 -10.45 0.78
CA ALA A 292 11.82 -10.95 -0.50
C ALA A 292 10.63 -11.89 -0.31
N LEU A 293 9.84 -12.09 -1.36
CA LEU A 293 8.77 -13.09 -1.36
C LEU A 293 9.34 -14.49 -1.58
N ASN A 294 8.71 -15.49 -0.99
CA ASN A 294 9.21 -16.87 -1.04
C ASN A 294 8.95 -17.53 -2.42
N PRO A 295 9.99 -17.98 -3.15
CA PRO A 295 9.83 -18.61 -4.46
C PRO A 295 9.01 -19.90 -4.48
N MET A 296 8.84 -20.56 -3.34
CA MET A 296 8.00 -21.75 -3.22
C MET A 296 6.52 -21.47 -3.57
N HIS A 297 6.07 -20.21 -3.45
CA HIS A 297 4.71 -19.78 -3.77
C HIS A 297 4.58 -19.16 -5.18
N GLY A 298 5.57 -19.37 -6.05
CA GLY A 298 5.53 -18.91 -7.45
C GLY A 298 6.16 -17.53 -7.68
N TRP A 299 6.78 -16.94 -6.66
CA TRP A 299 7.48 -15.66 -6.78
C TRP A 299 8.86 -15.84 -7.42
N GLU A 300 9.14 -15.05 -8.46
CA GLU A 300 10.45 -14.94 -9.07
C GLU A 300 11.07 -13.59 -8.69
N LEU A 301 12.22 -13.61 -8.01
CA LEU A 301 12.99 -12.40 -7.79
C LEU A 301 13.70 -12.01 -9.09
N ARG A 302 13.29 -10.89 -9.70
CA ARG A 302 13.81 -10.41 -10.98
C ARG A 302 14.97 -9.45 -10.79
N ASN A 303 14.84 -8.57 -9.80
CA ASN A 303 15.80 -7.49 -9.58
C ASN A 303 15.85 -7.12 -8.10
N SER A 304 16.94 -6.47 -7.71
CA SER A 304 17.07 -5.84 -6.40
C SER A 304 17.92 -4.58 -6.52
N MET A 305 17.64 -3.61 -5.65
CA MET A 305 18.34 -2.34 -5.62
C MET A 305 18.47 -1.86 -4.19
N ASP A 306 19.69 -1.51 -3.78
CA ASP A 306 19.91 -0.77 -2.55
C ASP A 306 19.45 0.67 -2.74
N VAL A 307 18.61 1.14 -1.82
CA VAL A 307 18.03 2.47 -1.83
C VAL A 307 18.24 3.17 -0.50
N ALA A 308 18.28 4.50 -0.54
CA ALA A 308 18.41 5.28 0.68
C ALA A 308 17.14 5.13 1.52
N ASN A 309 17.29 4.75 2.78
CA ASN A 309 16.20 4.82 3.75
C ASN A 309 16.78 5.41 5.04
N PRO A 310 16.70 6.74 5.26
CA PRO A 310 17.28 7.39 6.44
C PRO A 310 16.72 6.89 7.77
N SER A 311 15.54 6.27 7.73
CA SER A 311 14.93 5.65 8.90
C SER A 311 15.59 4.33 9.30
N LEU A 312 16.33 3.71 8.38
CA LEU A 312 17.09 2.47 8.56
C LEU A 312 18.57 2.72 8.24
N LEU A 313 19.45 1.74 8.47
CA LEU A 313 20.84 1.82 8.02
C LEU A 313 20.97 1.44 6.53
N GLY A 314 20.14 2.07 5.69
CA GLY A 314 19.87 1.66 4.31
C GLY A 314 18.71 0.69 4.20
N SER A 315 18.21 0.49 2.99
CA SER A 315 17.19 -0.51 2.68
C SER A 315 17.48 -1.13 1.33
N THR A 316 17.09 -2.39 1.15
CA THR A 316 17.16 -3.05 -0.16
C THR A 316 15.74 -3.28 -0.65
N GLY A 317 15.40 -2.72 -1.81
CA GLY A 317 14.17 -3.04 -2.50
C GLY A 317 14.33 -4.29 -3.38
N TYR A 318 13.35 -5.18 -3.34
CA TYR A 318 13.30 -6.41 -4.14
C TYR A 318 12.11 -6.35 -5.10
N ILE A 319 12.34 -6.64 -6.38
CA ILE A 319 11.32 -6.65 -7.43
C ILE A 319 10.97 -8.11 -7.72
N ASN A 320 9.82 -8.53 -7.24
CA ASN A 320 9.31 -9.89 -7.37
C ASN A 320 8.23 -9.92 -8.46
N VAL A 321 8.17 -10.99 -9.23
CA VAL A 321 7.12 -11.22 -10.24
C VAL A 321 6.43 -12.53 -9.96
N LEU A 322 5.10 -12.55 -10.00
CA LEU A 322 4.35 -13.79 -9.83
C LEU A 322 4.35 -14.59 -11.14
N LYS A 323 5.04 -15.73 -11.15
CA LYS A 323 4.95 -16.74 -12.21
C LYS A 323 4.00 -17.83 -11.74
N LYS A 324 2.74 -17.81 -12.17
CA LYS A 324 1.81 -18.88 -11.80
C LYS A 324 2.28 -20.16 -12.50
N LYS A 325 2.90 -21.05 -11.75
CA LYS A 325 3.17 -22.40 -12.25
C LYS A 325 1.84 -23.04 -12.62
N ILE A 326 1.69 -23.41 -13.88
CA ILE A 326 0.61 -24.28 -14.36
C ILE A 326 0.60 -25.51 -13.44
N LYS A 327 -0.48 -25.70 -12.68
CA LYS A 327 -0.72 -26.91 -11.89
C LYS A 327 -0.89 -28.13 -12.78
#